data_AF-A0A7S4VTC8-F1
#
_entry.id   AF-A0A7S4VTC8-F1
#
_cell.length_a   1.000
_cell.length_b   1.000
_cell.length_c   1.000
_cell.angle_alpha   90.00
_cell.angle_beta   90.00
_cell.angle_gamma   90.00
#
_symmetry.space_group_name_H-M   'P 1'
#
loop_
_entity.id
_entity.type
_entity.pdbx_description
1 polymer ?
#
loop_
_entity_poly.entity_id
_entity_poly.type
_entity_poly.pdbx_seq_one_letter_code
_entity_poly.pdbx_strand_id
1 'polypeptide(L)'
;MVTINRISTTTTTTSKKNKTLYRFVSTVLLLTAFYTNYHLVMPGEEEQFESQIDKAQIEVGGGLSDQVEDKFYVEKEADVVFEPVSNEDTKEAYGAGEEQVGSSAASADGESGNDANENEESEEDTDTNDEIESEDDSKDETEDAKEESNDETDLAMDKDADDDDASTEDDLAMDKASDDADSKTKLAESVAILGERSSGTTWIYEHLTECFNHSVPIKRRLNRYKHWFQEDSNYPSNSLVIAIFRNPYDWMEAMHRVPHHSPSHMDLSWKEFLTKTWTTERVGHDLNITDTKSVVCQENFQYHEVVSCIHKPMGQEYWEGKKTRFSEHQPVYELKHDGSGEPYDNIMELRAAKNVNFMEVKDFKRITDFWVYKYESLLKEGTEDFLRRIEEATGVKRTCVAAEAQNRRKRPLDKDMMKFLDKHLDWDAEALIGYEKGKRE
;
A
#
# COMPACT_ATOMS: atom_id res chain seq x y z
N MET A 1 13.45 -46.48 -17.36
CA MET A 1 13.99 -47.05 -16.11
C MET A 1 14.84 -45.99 -15.44
N VAL A 2 14.49 -45.57 -14.22
CA VAL A 2 15.29 -44.63 -13.43
C VAL A 2 15.56 -45.27 -12.08
N THR A 3 16.84 -45.44 -11.74
CA THR A 3 17.27 -46.11 -10.51
C THR A 3 17.36 -45.08 -9.39
N ILE A 4 16.53 -45.21 -8.36
CA ILE A 4 16.60 -44.35 -7.17
C ILE A 4 17.58 -44.98 -6.17
N ASN A 5 18.63 -44.23 -5.80
CA ASN A 5 19.61 -44.67 -4.82
C ASN A 5 19.05 -44.63 -3.39
N ARG A 6 19.42 -45.65 -2.62
CA ARG A 6 18.86 -45.94 -1.29
C ARG A 6 19.64 -45.21 -0.20
N ILE A 7 19.07 -44.17 0.40
CA ILE A 7 19.64 -43.53 1.60
C ILE A 7 19.48 -44.49 2.79
N SER A 8 20.58 -44.75 3.50
CA SER A 8 20.60 -45.58 4.70
C SER A 8 20.75 -44.70 5.94
N THR A 9 19.76 -44.72 6.82
CA THR A 9 19.81 -44.00 8.11
C THR A 9 19.99 -44.98 9.27
N THR A 10 21.06 -44.82 10.03
CA THR A 10 21.36 -45.59 11.23
C THR A 10 20.43 -45.20 12.38
N THR A 11 19.74 -46.18 12.96
CA THR A 11 18.79 -45.97 14.05
C THR A 11 19.46 -45.94 15.42
N THR A 12 19.48 -44.77 16.07
CA THR A 12 19.70 -44.65 17.53
C THR A 12 18.40 -44.90 18.30
N THR A 13 18.48 -45.66 19.39
CA THR A 13 17.32 -46.07 20.20
C THR A 13 16.73 -44.92 21.01
N THR A 14 15.54 -44.46 20.65
CA THR A 14 14.76 -43.47 21.42
C THR A 14 13.62 -44.10 22.24
N SER A 15 13.28 -43.43 23.35
CA SER A 15 12.36 -43.89 24.39
C SER A 15 10.93 -44.16 23.86
N LYS A 16 10.22 -45.12 24.50
CA LYS A 16 8.88 -45.56 24.12
C LYS A 16 7.84 -44.43 24.01
N LYS A 17 8.01 -43.31 24.74
CA LYS A 17 7.08 -42.16 24.68
C LYS A 17 7.10 -41.41 23.33
N ASN A 18 8.21 -41.43 22.59
CA ASN A 18 8.29 -40.72 21.30
C ASN A 18 7.66 -41.50 20.13
N LYS A 19 7.39 -42.81 20.28
CA LYS A 19 6.82 -43.62 19.19
C LYS A 19 5.38 -43.25 18.83
N THR A 20 4.60 -42.72 19.77
CA THR A 20 3.23 -42.27 19.51
C THR A 20 3.23 -40.95 18.72
N LEU A 21 4.05 -39.98 19.15
CA LEU A 21 4.18 -38.69 18.48
C LEU A 21 4.75 -38.83 17.05
N TYR A 22 5.77 -39.68 16.86
CA TYR A 22 6.33 -39.93 15.52
C TYR A 22 5.34 -40.61 14.57
N ARG A 23 4.48 -41.50 15.10
CA ARG A 23 3.38 -42.10 14.31
C ARG A 23 2.33 -41.06 13.94
N PHE A 24 1.92 -40.22 14.89
CA PHE A 24 0.95 -39.15 14.62
C PHE A 24 1.45 -38.18 13.55
N VAL A 25 2.66 -37.64 13.69
CA VAL A 25 3.27 -36.72 12.72
C VAL A 25 3.45 -37.39 11.35
N SER A 26 3.87 -38.67 11.31
CA SER A 26 3.99 -39.41 10.06
C SER A 26 2.63 -39.70 9.39
N THR A 27 1.56 -39.93 10.15
CA THR A 27 0.21 -40.14 9.61
C THR A 27 -0.37 -38.84 9.09
N VAL A 28 -0.22 -37.72 9.82
CA VAL A 28 -0.64 -36.39 9.34
C VAL A 28 0.09 -36.04 8.05
N LEU A 29 1.43 -36.13 8.00
CA LEU A 29 2.20 -35.85 6.77
C LEU A 29 1.82 -36.77 5.59
N LEU A 30 1.53 -38.04 5.83
CA LEU A 30 1.05 -38.95 4.78
C LEU A 30 -0.35 -38.59 4.29
N LEU A 31 -1.26 -38.17 5.18
CA LEU A 31 -2.60 -37.71 4.80
C LEU A 31 -2.55 -36.39 4.03
N THR A 32 -1.73 -35.42 4.45
CA THR A 32 -1.54 -34.16 3.70
C THR A 32 -0.92 -34.42 2.33
N ALA A 33 0.07 -35.32 2.23
CA ALA A 33 0.67 -35.71 0.95
C ALA A 33 -0.29 -36.52 0.05
N PHE A 34 -1.22 -37.30 0.62
CA PHE A 34 -2.28 -37.95 -0.14
C PHE A 34 -3.28 -36.90 -0.67
N TYR A 35 -3.72 -35.98 0.19
CA TYR A 35 -4.67 -34.92 -0.14
C TYR A 35 -4.17 -34.04 -1.29
N THR A 36 -2.90 -33.60 -1.25
CA THR A 36 -2.31 -32.80 -2.34
C THR A 36 -2.10 -33.57 -3.65
N ASN A 37 -2.03 -34.90 -3.63
CA ASN A 37 -1.94 -35.71 -4.86
C ASN A 37 -3.31 -36.11 -5.41
N TYR A 38 -4.33 -36.30 -4.56
CA TYR A 38 -5.67 -36.69 -4.99
C TYR A 38 -6.47 -35.54 -5.62
N HIS A 39 -6.24 -34.29 -5.19
CA HIS A 39 -6.95 -33.13 -5.75
C HIS A 39 -6.64 -32.80 -7.21
N LEU A 40 -5.73 -33.54 -7.86
CA LEU A 40 -5.42 -33.43 -9.29
C LEU A 40 -6.23 -34.40 -10.18
N VAL A 41 -7.05 -35.29 -9.61
CA VAL A 41 -7.76 -36.34 -10.38
C VAL A 41 -9.21 -36.54 -9.92
N MET A 42 -10.14 -36.00 -10.71
CA MET A 42 -11.60 -36.21 -10.71
C MET A 42 -12.44 -35.45 -9.66
N PRO A 43 -13.36 -34.54 -10.07
CA PRO A 43 -14.42 -34.02 -9.20
C PRO A 43 -15.63 -34.99 -9.15
N GLY A 44 -16.28 -35.14 -7.98
CA GLY A 44 -17.57 -35.84 -7.91
C GLY A 44 -18.01 -36.51 -6.59
N GLU A 45 -17.19 -36.59 -5.54
CA GLU A 45 -17.52 -37.35 -4.30
C GLU A 45 -17.19 -36.59 -2.98
N GLU A 46 -17.52 -35.30 -2.88
CA GLU A 46 -17.28 -34.50 -1.66
C GLU A 46 -18.11 -35.00 -0.44
N GLU A 47 -19.38 -35.38 -0.66
CA GLU A 47 -20.34 -35.73 0.40
C GLU A 47 -19.92 -36.94 1.27
N GLN A 48 -19.12 -37.88 0.74
CA GLN A 48 -18.60 -39.02 1.52
C GLN A 48 -17.36 -38.69 2.35
N PHE A 49 -16.66 -37.59 2.06
CA PHE A 49 -15.42 -37.23 2.74
C PHE A 49 -15.68 -36.37 3.98
N GLU A 50 -16.59 -35.40 3.89
CA GLU A 50 -17.04 -34.60 5.05
C GLU A 50 -17.56 -35.49 6.18
N SER A 51 -18.37 -36.51 5.84
CA SER A 51 -18.89 -37.52 6.78
C SER A 51 -17.79 -38.28 7.54
N GLN A 52 -16.58 -38.41 6.99
CA GLN A 52 -15.45 -39.04 7.68
C GLN A 52 -14.63 -38.06 8.52
N ILE A 53 -14.58 -36.78 8.12
CA ILE A 53 -13.94 -35.72 8.91
C ILE A 53 -14.72 -35.46 10.21
N ASP A 54 -16.04 -35.32 10.13
CA ASP A 54 -16.92 -35.18 11.32
C ASP A 54 -16.71 -36.34 12.31
N LYS A 55 -16.60 -37.56 11.79
CA LYS A 55 -16.39 -38.76 12.60
C LYS A 55 -15.03 -38.75 13.31
N ALA A 56 -13.99 -38.22 12.67
CA ALA A 56 -12.68 -38.05 13.26
C ALA A 56 -12.63 -36.91 14.28
N GLN A 57 -13.40 -35.82 14.07
CA GLN A 57 -13.53 -34.73 15.03
C GLN A 57 -14.30 -35.14 16.30
N ILE A 58 -15.28 -36.04 16.19
CA ILE A 58 -16.00 -36.59 17.36
C ILE A 58 -15.09 -37.44 18.26
N GLU A 59 -14.10 -38.14 17.70
CA GLU A 59 -13.15 -38.97 18.48
C GLU A 59 -11.97 -38.18 19.07
N VAL A 60 -11.67 -36.99 18.57
CA VAL A 60 -10.59 -36.11 19.07
C VAL A 60 -11.20 -34.84 19.66
N GLY A 61 -11.46 -34.88 20.97
CA GLY A 61 -12.14 -33.82 21.74
C GLY A 61 -11.73 -32.40 21.33
N GLY A 62 -12.74 -31.62 20.92
CA GLY A 62 -12.57 -30.42 20.11
C GLY A 62 -11.77 -29.27 20.74
N GLY A 63 -11.16 -28.47 19.86
CA GLY A 63 -10.39 -27.27 20.23
C GLY A 63 -9.26 -26.97 19.25
N LEU A 64 -9.55 -26.78 17.96
CA LEU A 64 -8.53 -26.49 16.93
C LEU A 64 -9.07 -25.78 15.67
N SER A 65 -10.23 -25.11 15.76
CA SER A 65 -10.87 -24.39 14.65
C SER A 65 -10.12 -23.09 14.29
N ASP A 66 -9.77 -22.28 15.28
CA ASP A 66 -9.53 -20.84 15.08
C ASP A 66 -8.06 -20.46 14.78
N GLN A 67 -7.23 -21.40 14.30
CA GLN A 67 -5.80 -21.15 14.02
C GLN A 67 -5.30 -21.67 12.66
N VAL A 68 -6.20 -22.01 11.73
CA VAL A 68 -5.82 -22.64 10.45
C VAL A 68 -5.86 -21.67 9.26
N GLU A 69 -6.66 -20.60 9.30
CA GLU A 69 -6.89 -19.73 8.14
C GLU A 69 -5.73 -18.74 7.84
N ASP A 70 -4.89 -18.39 8.82
CA ASP A 70 -3.86 -17.34 8.69
C ASP A 70 -2.50 -17.87 8.19
N LYS A 71 -2.48 -18.77 7.19
CA LYS A 71 -1.25 -19.41 6.68
C LYS A 71 -0.83 -18.99 5.26
N PHE A 72 0.11 -18.05 5.26
CA PHE A 72 1.14 -17.81 4.25
C PHE A 72 0.73 -17.24 2.88
N TYR A 73 0.67 -15.91 2.82
CA TYR A 73 1.44 -15.17 1.80
C TYR A 73 2.50 -14.32 2.50
N VAL A 74 3.78 -14.64 2.26
CA VAL A 74 4.90 -13.77 2.61
C VAL A 74 5.41 -13.17 1.30
N GLU A 75 4.83 -12.05 0.91
CA GLU A 75 5.44 -11.22 -0.13
C GLU A 75 6.72 -10.61 0.44
N LYS A 76 7.86 -11.09 -0.05
CA LYS A 76 9.13 -10.37 0.11
C LYS A 76 9.09 -9.17 -0.83
N GLU A 77 8.63 -8.03 -0.31
CA GLU A 77 8.94 -6.72 -0.88
C GLU A 77 10.48 -6.60 -0.88
N ALA A 78 11.09 -6.61 -2.06
CA ALA A 78 12.53 -6.46 -2.18
C ALA A 78 12.88 -4.97 -2.20
N ASP A 79 13.65 -4.51 -1.22
CA ASP A 79 14.35 -3.22 -1.29
C ASP A 79 15.34 -3.26 -2.47
N VAL A 80 14.91 -2.74 -3.62
CA VAL A 80 15.76 -2.64 -4.81
C VAL A 80 16.75 -1.48 -4.62
N VAL A 81 17.88 -1.80 -3.98
CA VAL A 81 19.08 -0.98 -4.05
C VAL A 81 19.65 -1.14 -5.46
N PHE A 82 19.48 -0.10 -6.29
CA PHE A 82 20.12 -0.04 -7.60
C PHE A 82 21.62 0.26 -7.44
N GLU A 83 22.46 -0.74 -7.65
CA GLU A 83 23.87 -0.52 -7.98
C GLU A 83 24.01 -0.26 -9.49
N PRO A 84 24.92 0.65 -9.92
CA PRO A 84 25.15 0.91 -11.34
C PRO A 84 25.86 -0.28 -11.99
N VAL A 85 25.24 -0.87 -13.02
CA VAL A 85 25.86 -1.92 -13.83
C VAL A 85 26.75 -1.28 -14.90
N SER A 86 28.04 -1.59 -14.87
CA SER A 86 29.00 -1.18 -15.91
C SER A 86 28.81 -2.01 -17.19
N ASN A 87 28.58 -1.34 -18.31
CA ASN A 87 28.54 -1.99 -19.63
C ASN A 87 29.96 -2.18 -20.19
N GLU A 88 30.46 -3.42 -20.13
CA GLU A 88 31.48 -3.91 -21.07
C GLU A 88 31.06 -5.28 -21.63
N ASP A 89 31.61 -5.63 -22.79
CA ASP A 89 31.45 -6.89 -23.53
C ASP A 89 30.06 -7.23 -24.13
N THR A 90 29.83 -6.74 -25.35
CA THR A 90 29.37 -7.62 -26.47
C THR A 90 29.68 -7.00 -27.84
N LYS A 91 30.71 -7.51 -28.51
CA LYS A 91 30.96 -7.36 -29.96
C LYS A 91 31.16 -8.74 -30.57
N GLU A 92 30.99 -8.82 -31.90
CA GLU A 92 31.02 -10.05 -32.73
C GLU A 92 29.76 -10.94 -32.58
N ALA A 93 29.15 -11.49 -33.63
CA ALA A 93 29.41 -11.36 -35.07
C ALA A 93 28.12 -11.61 -35.89
N TYR A 94 27.98 -10.96 -37.04
CA TYR A 94 27.13 -11.46 -38.14
C TYR A 94 27.90 -11.35 -39.46
N GLY A 95 28.06 -12.49 -40.13
CA GLY A 95 28.79 -12.62 -41.39
C GLY A 95 27.92 -12.38 -42.62
N ALA A 96 28.57 -11.99 -43.72
CA ALA A 96 27.93 -11.74 -45.01
C ALA A 96 27.40 -13.01 -45.69
N GLY A 97 26.40 -12.83 -46.56
CA GLY A 97 25.82 -13.87 -47.40
C GLY A 97 25.02 -13.28 -48.57
N GLU A 98 25.71 -12.94 -49.65
CA GLU A 98 25.14 -12.86 -51.00
C GLU A 98 24.75 -14.31 -51.46
N GLU A 99 23.93 -14.62 -52.47
CA GLU A 99 23.34 -13.85 -53.59
C GLU A 99 22.15 -14.67 -54.19
N GLN A 100 21.55 -14.18 -55.29
CA GLN A 100 20.68 -14.86 -56.28
C GLN A 100 19.16 -14.91 -55.98
N VAL A 101 18.31 -14.07 -56.60
CA VAL A 101 17.92 -13.92 -58.03
C VAL A 101 16.62 -14.67 -58.36
N GLY A 102 15.58 -13.92 -58.75
CA GLY A 102 14.30 -14.45 -59.24
C GLY A 102 13.40 -13.32 -59.75
N SER A 103 13.34 -13.11 -61.06
CA SER A 103 12.74 -11.93 -61.69
C SER A 103 11.30 -12.15 -62.20
N SER A 104 10.45 -11.15 -61.99
CA SER A 104 9.52 -10.58 -63.00
C SER A 104 8.81 -9.36 -62.39
N ALA A 105 8.42 -8.27 -63.07
CA ALA A 105 8.68 -7.61 -64.36
C ALA A 105 7.36 -6.91 -64.77
N ALA A 106 7.46 -5.68 -65.32
CA ALA A 106 6.37 -4.75 -65.69
C ALA A 106 5.66 -4.03 -64.50
N SER A 107 5.42 -2.71 -64.54
CA SER A 107 5.79 -1.68 -65.53
C SER A 107 5.60 -0.24 -65.00
N ALA A 108 6.46 0.69 -65.44
CA ALA A 108 6.25 2.11 -65.79
C ALA A 108 4.91 2.80 -65.39
N ASP A 109 4.84 4.05 -64.89
CA ASP A 109 5.79 5.16 -64.62
C ASP A 109 5.14 6.09 -63.54
N GLY A 110 5.73 7.15 -62.96
CA GLY A 110 7.00 7.87 -63.18
C GLY A 110 7.14 9.12 -62.28
N GLU A 111 7.80 10.18 -62.77
CA GLU A 111 7.91 11.57 -62.24
C GLU A 111 8.28 11.83 -60.75
N SER A 112 9.59 12.03 -60.54
CA SER A 112 10.23 13.10 -59.75
C SER A 112 9.48 13.80 -58.61
N GLY A 113 9.96 13.58 -57.39
CA GLY A 113 9.88 14.52 -56.27
C GLY A 113 11.23 14.56 -55.54
N ASN A 114 11.85 15.75 -55.42
CA ASN A 114 12.96 15.96 -54.52
C ASN A 114 12.39 16.19 -53.12
N ASP A 115 12.86 15.45 -52.11
CA ASP A 115 12.75 15.88 -50.71
C ASP A 115 14.10 15.71 -50.02
N ALA A 116 14.45 16.72 -49.24
CA ALA A 116 15.72 16.80 -48.52
C ALA A 116 15.68 15.89 -47.29
N ASN A 117 16.75 15.12 -47.09
CA ASN A 117 16.93 14.31 -45.89
C ASN A 117 18.00 14.96 -45.01
N GLU A 118 17.60 16.04 -44.32
CA GLU A 118 18.32 16.53 -43.15
C GLU A 118 17.80 15.75 -41.95
N ASN A 119 18.68 15.00 -41.29
CA ASN A 119 18.45 14.53 -39.92
C ASN A 119 19.80 14.59 -39.21
N GLU A 120 19.86 15.45 -38.21
CA GLU A 120 21.09 15.87 -37.53
C GLU A 120 21.66 14.76 -36.66
N GLU A 121 22.97 14.83 -36.43
CA GLU A 121 23.70 13.98 -35.50
C GLU A 121 23.26 14.34 -34.07
N SER A 122 22.69 13.38 -33.33
CA SER A 122 22.43 13.55 -31.91
C SER A 122 23.75 13.35 -31.15
N GLU A 123 24.36 14.46 -30.72
CA GLU A 123 25.63 14.45 -29.98
C GLU A 123 25.53 13.69 -28.64
N GLU A 124 26.61 13.01 -28.29
CA GLU A 124 26.71 12.06 -27.17
C GLU A 124 27.37 12.75 -25.97
N ASP A 125 26.64 13.63 -25.28
CA ASP A 125 27.14 14.34 -24.10
C ASP A 125 27.37 13.38 -22.91
N THR A 126 28.65 13.06 -22.72
CA THR A 126 29.17 12.21 -21.66
C THR A 126 29.80 13.08 -20.58
N ASP A 127 28.96 13.65 -19.72
CA ASP A 127 29.44 14.56 -18.68
C ASP A 127 30.21 13.81 -17.58
N THR A 128 31.51 14.04 -17.54
CA THR A 128 32.46 13.44 -16.61
C THR A 128 32.43 14.11 -15.24
N ASN A 129 32.94 13.41 -14.21
CA ASN A 129 33.22 14.02 -12.91
C ASN A 129 34.12 15.24 -13.07
N ASP A 130 33.72 16.38 -12.49
CA ASP A 130 34.66 17.44 -12.11
C ASP A 130 34.56 17.70 -10.60
N GLU A 131 35.70 17.57 -9.94
CA GLU A 131 35.92 18.07 -8.58
C GLU A 131 36.02 19.60 -8.65
N ILE A 132 35.15 20.32 -7.93
CA ILE A 132 35.31 21.77 -7.75
C ILE A 132 35.61 22.06 -6.29
N GLU A 133 36.82 22.56 -6.06
CA GLU A 133 37.33 22.98 -4.77
C GLU A 133 36.57 24.19 -4.22
N SER A 134 36.60 24.32 -2.90
CA SER A 134 36.06 25.46 -2.17
C SER A 134 36.92 26.71 -2.34
N GLU A 135 36.32 27.84 -2.75
CA GLU A 135 36.87 29.17 -2.45
C GLU A 135 35.82 30.01 -1.70
N ASP A 136 36.30 30.67 -0.64
CA ASP A 136 35.60 31.77 0.04
C ASP A 136 35.45 32.97 -0.90
N ASP A 137 34.30 33.65 -0.88
CA ASP A 137 34.36 35.12 -0.97
C ASP A 137 33.25 35.77 -0.14
N SER A 138 33.65 36.86 0.54
CA SER A 138 32.83 37.59 1.50
C SER A 138 32.65 39.04 1.03
N LYS A 139 31.40 39.45 0.85
CA LYS A 139 30.84 40.82 0.84
C LYS A 139 29.34 40.64 1.11
N ASP A 140 28.70 41.20 2.14
CA ASP A 140 28.74 42.57 2.66
C ASP A 140 28.41 43.62 1.61
N GLU A 141 27.11 43.90 1.45
CA GLU A 141 26.63 45.23 1.12
C GLU A 141 25.20 45.44 1.66
N THR A 142 25.06 46.41 2.55
CA THR A 142 23.80 46.97 3.01
C THR A 142 23.27 47.99 2.01
N GLU A 143 21.96 48.07 1.77
CA GLU A 143 21.36 49.38 1.47
C GLU A 143 19.86 49.47 1.85
N ASP A 144 19.44 50.68 2.21
CA ASP A 144 18.12 51.02 2.73
C ASP A 144 17.05 51.16 1.63
N ALA A 145 15.79 50.87 1.98
CA ALA A 145 14.62 51.47 1.32
C ALA A 145 13.51 51.78 2.34
N LYS A 146 13.12 53.06 2.42
CA LYS A 146 11.96 53.58 3.17
C LYS A 146 10.91 54.11 2.18
N GLU A 147 9.76 54.56 2.71
CA GLU A 147 8.65 55.26 2.03
C GLU A 147 7.76 54.35 1.15
N GLU A 148 6.48 54.63 0.81
CA GLU A 148 5.33 55.37 1.39
C GLU A 148 4.07 54.94 0.58
N SER A 149 2.79 55.10 0.97
CA SER A 149 2.08 55.47 2.22
C SER A 149 0.56 55.23 2.02
N ASN A 150 -0.21 54.96 3.09
CA ASN A 150 -1.70 54.96 3.12
C ASN A 150 -2.37 53.83 2.30
N ASP A 151 -3.51 53.24 2.71
CA ASP A 151 -4.81 53.93 2.81
C ASP A 151 -5.75 53.31 3.85
N GLU A 152 -6.61 54.14 4.45
CA GLU A 152 -7.68 53.74 5.37
C GLU A 152 -9.00 53.58 4.59
N THR A 153 -9.74 52.49 4.80
CA THR A 153 -11.17 52.45 4.45
C THR A 153 -12.00 51.84 5.58
N ASP A 154 -12.55 52.72 6.41
CA ASP A 154 -13.67 52.40 7.29
C ASP A 154 -14.91 52.00 6.48
N LEU A 155 -15.51 50.85 6.82
CA LEU A 155 -16.93 50.59 6.54
C LEU A 155 -17.57 49.94 7.77
N ALA A 156 -18.19 50.79 8.58
CA ALA A 156 -19.19 50.37 9.55
C ALA A 156 -20.54 50.12 8.84
N MET A 157 -21.24 49.06 9.23
CA MET A 157 -22.68 48.92 8.99
C MET A 157 -23.38 48.37 10.25
N ASP A 158 -24.61 48.85 10.43
CA ASP A 158 -25.49 48.63 11.59
C ASP A 158 -25.91 47.15 11.75
N LYS A 159 -26.31 46.60 12.91
CA LYS A 159 -27.17 47.08 14.02
C LYS A 159 -28.65 47.29 13.68
N ASP A 160 -29.37 46.18 13.57
CA ASP A 160 -30.76 45.97 14.03
C ASP A 160 -30.83 44.48 14.47
N ALA A 161 -31.32 44.01 15.62
CA ALA A 161 -32.24 44.49 16.66
C ALA A 161 -33.74 44.29 16.37
N ASP A 162 -34.22 43.06 16.60
CA ASP A 162 -35.58 42.60 16.96
C ASP A 162 -35.34 41.17 17.52
N ASP A 163 -35.50 40.80 18.81
CA ASP A 163 -36.62 40.85 19.77
C ASP A 163 -37.85 39.96 19.43
N ASP A 164 -38.49 39.44 20.49
CA ASP A 164 -39.68 38.56 20.56
C ASP A 164 -39.50 37.05 20.18
N ASP A 165 -40.12 36.05 20.87
CA ASP A 165 -40.83 35.96 22.17
C ASP A 165 -41.03 34.45 22.53
N ALA A 166 -41.53 34.18 23.75
CA ALA A 166 -42.31 33.00 24.15
C ALA A 166 -41.58 31.66 24.45
N SER A 167 -41.04 31.62 25.66
CA SER A 167 -41.02 30.49 26.59
C SER A 167 -41.97 29.30 26.35
N THR A 168 -41.44 28.08 26.47
CA THR A 168 -42.07 27.04 27.31
C THR A 168 -41.00 26.30 28.10
N GLU A 169 -40.94 26.55 29.40
CA GLU A 169 -40.31 25.64 30.36
C GLU A 169 -41.23 24.43 30.53
N ASP A 170 -40.68 23.21 30.48
CA ASP A 170 -41.33 22.07 31.12
C ASP A 170 -40.26 21.08 31.62
N ASP A 171 -40.27 20.87 32.94
CA ASP A 171 -39.21 20.18 33.69
C ASP A 171 -39.22 18.67 33.46
N LEU A 172 -38.23 18.15 32.73
CA LEU A 172 -37.83 16.74 32.82
C LEU A 172 -36.31 16.60 32.97
N ALA A 173 -35.82 17.03 34.14
CA ALA A 173 -34.49 16.69 34.63
C ALA A 173 -34.38 15.17 34.85
N MET A 174 -33.99 14.44 33.81
CA MET A 174 -33.59 13.04 33.93
C MET A 174 -32.15 12.95 34.41
N ASP A 175 -31.97 12.57 35.68
CA ASP A 175 -30.69 12.20 36.27
C ASP A 175 -29.99 11.12 35.40
N LYS A 176 -28.96 11.54 34.67
CA LYS A 176 -27.98 10.68 33.98
C LYS A 176 -26.57 11.22 34.22
N ALA A 177 -26.17 11.27 35.49
CA ALA A 177 -24.84 11.71 35.90
C ALA A 177 -24.35 10.88 37.11
N SER A 178 -23.67 9.75 36.85
CA SER A 178 -22.79 9.10 37.84
C SER A 178 -21.83 8.02 37.29
N ASP A 179 -22.00 7.52 36.07
CA ASP A 179 -21.30 6.28 35.64
C ASP A 179 -19.92 6.51 35.01
N ASP A 180 -19.50 7.77 34.78
CA ASP A 180 -18.24 8.12 34.09
C ASP A 180 -16.96 7.92 34.94
N ALA A 181 -17.08 7.48 36.20
CA ALA A 181 -15.97 7.52 37.17
C ALA A 181 -15.09 6.24 37.26
N ASP A 182 -15.46 5.11 36.64
CA ASP A 182 -14.62 3.90 36.56
C ASP A 182 -14.49 3.37 35.11
N SER A 183 -14.52 4.28 34.13
CA SER A 183 -14.01 4.01 32.79
C SER A 183 -12.49 3.89 32.82
N LYS A 184 -11.99 2.77 33.36
CA LYS A 184 -10.62 2.33 33.08
C LYS A 184 -10.49 2.19 31.58
N THR A 185 -9.65 3.02 30.98
CA THR A 185 -9.32 2.97 29.55
C THR A 185 -9.01 1.53 29.16
N LYS A 186 -9.85 0.99 28.29
CA LYS A 186 -9.79 -0.43 27.92
C LYS A 186 -8.51 -0.65 27.14
N LEU A 187 -7.61 -1.47 27.68
CA LEU A 187 -6.34 -1.82 27.04
C LEU A 187 -6.60 -2.41 25.64
N ALA A 188 -5.75 -2.05 24.69
CA ALA A 188 -5.83 -2.56 23.34
C ALA A 188 -5.42 -4.06 23.30
N GLU A 189 -6.30 -4.89 22.74
CA GLU A 189 -6.11 -6.33 22.56
C GLU A 189 -5.31 -6.66 21.29
N SER A 190 -5.26 -5.73 20.33
CA SER A 190 -4.39 -5.80 19.15
C SER A 190 -3.98 -4.41 18.66
N VAL A 191 -2.89 -4.34 17.90
CA VAL A 191 -2.47 -3.10 17.21
C VAL A 191 -2.67 -3.31 15.71
N ALA A 192 -3.40 -2.41 15.07
CA ALA A 192 -3.56 -2.38 13.62
C ALA A 192 -2.83 -1.17 13.03
N ILE A 193 -2.14 -1.38 11.92
CA ILE A 193 -1.41 -0.33 11.21
C ILE A 193 -2.18 0.04 9.95
N LEU A 194 -2.43 1.32 9.77
CA LEU A 194 -2.94 1.93 8.55
C LEU A 194 -1.91 2.90 7.98
N GLY A 195 -2.11 3.29 6.73
CA GLY A 195 -1.28 4.26 6.04
C GLY A 195 -1.25 3.97 4.56
N GLU A 196 -1.12 4.99 3.73
CA GLU A 196 -1.21 4.85 2.28
C GLU A 196 -0.11 3.94 1.72
N ARG A 197 -0.17 3.55 0.44
CA ARG A 197 0.99 2.96 -0.25
C ARG A 197 2.22 3.88 -0.07
N SER A 198 3.44 3.35 -0.06
CA SER A 198 4.69 4.15 0.05
C SER A 198 4.90 5.01 1.32
N SER A 199 4.02 4.91 2.32
CA SER A 199 4.06 5.66 3.60
C SER A 199 5.06 5.14 4.65
N GLY A 200 5.68 3.98 4.43
CA GLY A 200 6.60 3.36 5.40
C GLY A 200 5.95 2.39 6.40
N THR A 201 4.66 2.08 6.26
CA THR A 201 3.96 1.09 7.12
C THR A 201 4.56 -0.32 7.10
N THR A 202 5.33 -0.72 6.08
CA THR A 202 6.05 -2.02 6.09
C THR A 202 7.14 -2.01 7.16
N TRP A 203 7.97 -0.97 7.23
CA TRP A 203 8.99 -0.80 8.28
C TRP A 203 8.37 -0.78 9.69
N ILE A 204 7.31 0.01 9.89
CA ILE A 204 6.62 0.07 11.20
C ILE A 204 5.98 -1.27 11.57
N TYR A 205 5.39 -1.98 10.60
CA TYR A 205 4.86 -3.32 10.86
C TYR A 205 5.93 -4.29 11.32
N GLU A 206 7.04 -4.38 10.58
CA GLU A 206 8.12 -5.32 10.89
C GLU A 206 8.75 -5.01 12.25
N HIS A 207 8.98 -3.73 12.53
CA HIS A 207 9.52 -3.28 13.81
C HIS A 207 8.56 -3.60 14.97
N LEU A 208 7.25 -3.31 14.84
CA LEU A 208 6.27 -3.67 15.88
C LEU A 208 6.12 -5.19 16.04
N THR A 209 6.23 -5.96 14.96
CA THR A 209 6.25 -7.43 15.02
C THR A 209 7.48 -7.93 15.79
N GLU A 210 8.68 -7.40 15.54
CA GLU A 210 9.88 -7.74 16.32
C GLU A 210 9.72 -7.38 17.81
N CYS A 211 9.06 -6.25 18.10
CA CYS A 211 8.87 -5.76 19.46
C CYS A 211 7.78 -6.47 20.26
N PHE A 212 6.69 -6.94 19.65
CA PHE A 212 5.46 -7.32 20.36
C PHE A 212 4.76 -8.62 19.92
N ASN A 213 5.14 -9.25 18.79
CA ASN A 213 4.35 -10.33 18.16
C ASN A 213 4.10 -11.57 19.03
N HIS A 214 4.89 -11.78 20.09
CA HIS A 214 4.69 -12.86 21.05
C HIS A 214 3.66 -12.55 22.15
N SER A 215 3.07 -11.35 22.15
CA SER A 215 2.23 -10.87 23.27
C SER A 215 1.05 -9.98 22.86
N VAL A 216 1.16 -9.21 21.77
CA VAL A 216 0.03 -8.48 21.16
C VAL A 216 0.01 -8.74 19.65
N PRO A 217 -1.14 -9.14 19.05
CA PRO A 217 -1.25 -9.27 17.61
C PRO A 217 -1.04 -7.92 16.91
N ILE A 218 -0.04 -7.87 16.04
CA ILE A 218 0.24 -6.73 15.14
C ILE A 218 -0.36 -7.07 13.78
N LYS A 219 -1.27 -6.22 13.28
CA LYS A 219 -2.08 -6.50 12.08
C LYS A 219 -1.79 -5.50 10.96
N ARG A 220 -1.70 -6.00 9.72
CA ARG A 220 -1.73 -5.20 8.47
C ARG A 220 -3.15 -4.96 7.94
N ARG A 221 -4.19 -5.23 8.75
CA ARG A 221 -5.61 -5.23 8.35
C ARG A 221 -6.47 -4.74 9.52
N LEU A 222 -7.49 -3.94 9.22
CA LEU A 222 -8.70 -3.81 10.05
C LEU A 222 -9.83 -4.58 9.36
N ASN A 223 -10.53 -3.98 8.39
CA ASN A 223 -11.51 -4.66 7.54
C ASN A 223 -10.96 -4.96 6.14
N ARG A 224 -10.05 -4.11 5.65
CA ARG A 224 -9.25 -4.28 4.44
C ARG A 224 -7.75 -4.22 4.76
N TYR A 225 -6.88 -4.54 3.82
CA TYR A 225 -5.44 -4.29 3.95
C TYR A 225 -5.15 -2.81 4.24
N LYS A 226 -4.06 -2.56 4.99
CA LYS A 226 -3.63 -1.28 5.56
C LYS A 226 -3.62 -0.05 4.64
N HIS A 227 -3.59 -0.25 3.33
CA HIS A 227 -3.54 0.79 2.31
C HIS A 227 -4.91 1.19 1.74
N TRP A 228 -5.94 0.36 1.96
CA TRP A 228 -7.27 0.49 1.35
C TRP A 228 -8.22 1.33 2.19
N PHE A 229 -9.31 1.85 1.61
CA PHE A 229 -10.36 2.55 2.36
C PHE A 229 -10.94 1.62 3.43
N GLN A 230 -11.06 2.10 4.66
CA GLN A 230 -11.59 1.32 5.77
C GLN A 230 -13.07 1.65 5.99
N GLU A 231 -13.83 0.70 6.54
CA GLU A 231 -15.27 0.84 6.84
C GLU A 231 -15.59 0.26 8.21
N ASP A 232 -16.45 0.94 8.97
CA ASP A 232 -16.91 0.48 10.28
C ASP A 232 -17.66 -0.85 10.16
N SER A 233 -17.02 -1.89 10.66
CA SER A 233 -17.47 -3.27 10.56
C SER A 233 -17.28 -3.99 11.89
N ASN A 234 -17.83 -5.20 12.01
CA ASN A 234 -17.80 -5.92 13.28
C ASN A 234 -16.43 -6.57 13.55
N TYR A 235 -15.46 -5.77 14.01
CA TYR A 235 -14.14 -6.26 14.40
C TYR A 235 -14.21 -7.23 15.59
N PRO A 236 -13.37 -8.29 15.64
CA PRO A 236 -13.40 -9.25 16.74
C PRO A 236 -12.81 -8.68 18.04
N SER A 237 -11.80 -7.82 17.95
CA SER A 237 -10.97 -7.36 19.07
C SER A 237 -10.91 -5.84 19.20
N ASN A 238 -10.70 -5.37 20.42
CA ASN A 238 -10.55 -3.96 20.76
C ASN A 238 -9.14 -3.51 20.35
N SER A 239 -9.04 -2.57 19.41
CA SER A 239 -7.80 -2.33 18.66
C SER A 239 -7.29 -0.90 18.80
N LEU A 240 -5.98 -0.77 19.10
CA LEU A 240 -5.24 0.47 18.87
C LEU A 240 -4.97 0.57 17.37
N VAL A 241 -5.29 1.71 16.77
CA VAL A 241 -4.99 1.98 15.35
C VAL A 241 -3.86 3.00 15.26
N ILE A 242 -2.87 2.70 14.42
CA ILE A 242 -1.73 3.56 14.15
C ILE A 242 -1.73 3.88 12.65
N ALA A 243 -2.10 5.11 12.31
CA ALA A 243 -2.09 5.62 10.94
C ALA A 243 -0.76 6.34 10.66
N ILE A 244 0.03 5.80 9.72
CA ILE A 244 1.30 6.37 9.29
C ILE A 244 1.09 7.11 7.97
N PHE A 245 1.38 8.40 7.97
CA PHE A 245 1.37 9.24 6.78
C PHE A 245 2.78 9.67 6.40
N ARG A 246 2.95 10.06 5.14
CA ARG A 246 4.22 10.56 4.60
C ARG A 246 3.99 11.92 3.98
N ASN A 247 5.03 12.76 4.00
CA ASN A 247 5.00 14.08 3.39
C ASN A 247 4.52 13.99 1.92
N PRO A 248 3.55 14.81 1.50
CA PRO A 248 2.87 14.63 0.21
C PRO A 248 3.80 14.70 -0.99
N TYR A 249 4.87 15.51 -0.96
CA TYR A 249 5.85 15.56 -2.05
C TYR A 249 6.62 14.23 -2.19
N ASP A 250 7.21 13.75 -1.09
CA ASP A 250 7.96 12.49 -1.07
C ASP A 250 7.07 11.24 -1.25
N TRP A 251 5.77 11.36 -0.96
CA TRP A 251 4.76 10.34 -1.24
C TRP A 251 4.40 10.28 -2.73
N MET A 252 4.10 11.43 -3.36
CA MET A 252 3.77 11.51 -4.79
C MET A 252 4.92 10.99 -5.66
N GLU A 253 6.16 11.40 -5.36
CA GLU A 253 7.37 10.89 -6.02
C GLU A 253 7.58 9.38 -5.81
N ALA A 254 7.18 8.84 -4.65
CA ALA A 254 7.24 7.39 -4.41
C ALA A 254 6.21 6.63 -5.24
N MET A 255 4.97 7.15 -5.28
CA MET A 255 3.85 6.56 -6.00
C MET A 255 4.05 6.62 -7.51
N HIS A 256 4.60 7.71 -8.04
CA HIS A 256 4.96 7.84 -9.46
C HIS A 256 6.00 6.79 -9.89
N ARG A 257 7.06 6.60 -9.11
CA ARG A 257 8.10 5.60 -9.40
C ARG A 257 7.64 4.16 -9.26
N VAL A 258 6.75 3.88 -8.29
CA VAL A 258 6.37 2.53 -7.87
C VAL A 258 4.85 2.43 -7.66
N PRO A 259 4.03 2.54 -8.72
CA PRO A 259 2.57 2.53 -8.62
C PRO A 259 2.04 1.10 -8.45
N HIS A 260 2.33 0.49 -7.30
CA HIS A 260 1.86 -0.86 -6.94
C HIS A 260 0.36 -1.02 -7.20
N HIS A 261 -0.06 -2.12 -7.83
CA HIS A 261 -1.47 -2.40 -8.17
C HIS A 261 -2.14 -1.37 -9.10
N SER A 262 -1.38 -0.49 -9.76
CA SER A 262 -1.92 0.55 -10.63
C SER A 262 -1.23 0.56 -12.01
N PRO A 263 -1.40 -0.53 -12.81
CA PRO A 263 -0.67 -0.73 -14.08
C PRO A 263 -0.88 0.41 -15.08
N SER A 264 -2.12 0.90 -15.22
CA SER A 264 -2.48 2.03 -16.10
C SER A 264 -1.86 3.38 -15.69
N HIS A 265 -1.14 3.46 -14.57
CA HIS A 265 -0.36 4.62 -14.13
C HIS A 265 1.16 4.38 -14.17
N MET A 266 1.62 3.28 -14.78
CA MET A 266 3.04 3.00 -14.95
C MET A 266 3.66 3.75 -16.13
N ASP A 267 4.96 4.02 -16.00
CA ASP A 267 5.84 4.56 -17.05
C ASP A 267 5.36 5.88 -17.70
N LEU A 268 4.52 6.63 -16.99
CA LEU A 268 4.07 7.99 -17.34
C LEU A 268 5.11 9.03 -16.93
N SER A 269 5.09 10.22 -17.55
CA SER A 269 5.78 11.38 -16.96
C SER A 269 5.14 11.78 -15.63
N TRP A 270 5.87 12.48 -14.75
CA TRP A 270 5.33 12.89 -13.44
C TRP A 270 4.03 13.70 -13.59
N LYS A 271 3.93 14.53 -14.63
CA LYS A 271 2.78 15.39 -14.86
C LYS A 271 1.57 14.60 -15.34
N GLU A 272 1.76 13.68 -16.28
CA GLU A 272 0.69 12.76 -16.70
C GLU A 272 0.22 11.89 -15.54
N PHE A 273 1.14 11.35 -14.73
CA PHE A 273 0.81 10.58 -13.53
C PHE A 273 -0.06 11.38 -12.55
N LEU A 274 0.31 12.64 -12.26
CA LEU A 274 -0.44 13.50 -11.34
C LEU A 274 -1.78 14.00 -11.90
N THR A 275 -1.99 14.02 -13.22
CA THR A 275 -3.24 14.53 -13.83
C THR A 275 -4.13 13.45 -14.44
N LYS A 276 -3.71 12.18 -14.44
CA LYS A 276 -4.50 11.07 -14.97
C LYS A 276 -5.56 10.64 -13.97
N THR A 277 -6.78 10.46 -14.47
CA THR A 277 -7.91 9.88 -13.73
C THR A 277 -7.53 8.53 -13.12
N TRP A 278 -7.77 8.38 -11.82
CA TRP A 278 -7.32 7.22 -11.05
C TRP A 278 -8.18 5.99 -11.31
N THR A 279 -7.98 5.36 -12.47
CA THR A 279 -8.77 4.21 -12.91
C THR A 279 -8.03 3.33 -13.92
N THR A 280 -8.69 2.23 -14.29
CA THR A 280 -8.39 1.40 -15.45
C THR A 280 -9.70 0.87 -16.03
N GLU A 281 -9.67 0.42 -17.29
CA GLU A 281 -10.78 -0.36 -17.85
C GLU A 281 -10.93 -1.70 -17.11
N ARG A 282 -12.16 -2.16 -16.92
CA ARG A 282 -12.44 -3.54 -16.51
C ARG A 282 -12.14 -4.48 -17.67
N VAL A 283 -11.47 -5.59 -17.38
CA VAL A 283 -10.96 -6.52 -18.40
C VAL A 283 -11.14 -7.98 -18.00
N GLY A 284 -11.12 -8.89 -18.97
CA GLY A 284 -11.10 -10.33 -18.73
C GLY A 284 -12.28 -10.82 -17.87
N HIS A 285 -11.98 -11.52 -16.78
CA HIS A 285 -12.99 -12.13 -15.89
C HIS A 285 -13.91 -11.10 -15.22
N ASP A 286 -13.46 -9.86 -15.02
CA ASP A 286 -14.27 -8.79 -14.42
C ASP A 286 -15.52 -8.46 -15.27
N LEU A 287 -15.42 -8.63 -16.60
CA LEU A 287 -16.51 -8.40 -17.55
C LEU A 287 -17.59 -9.49 -17.52
N ASN A 288 -17.33 -10.63 -16.87
CA ASN A 288 -18.30 -11.73 -16.73
C ASN A 288 -19.18 -11.57 -15.48
N ILE A 289 -18.93 -10.57 -14.64
CA ILE A 289 -19.71 -10.29 -13.43
C ILE A 289 -21.02 -9.62 -13.85
N THR A 290 -22.14 -10.33 -13.69
CA THR A 290 -23.48 -9.84 -14.05
C THR A 290 -24.27 -9.30 -12.85
N ASP A 291 -24.07 -9.86 -11.65
CA ASP A 291 -24.65 -9.32 -10.41
C ASP A 291 -23.62 -8.43 -9.69
N THR A 292 -23.62 -7.16 -10.07
CA THR A 292 -22.75 -6.13 -9.49
C THR A 292 -23.20 -5.65 -8.10
N LYS A 293 -24.32 -6.15 -7.57
CA LYS A 293 -24.89 -5.70 -6.28
C LYS A 293 -24.65 -6.66 -5.12
N SER A 294 -24.48 -7.95 -5.39
CA SER A 294 -24.18 -8.95 -4.36
C SER A 294 -22.72 -9.40 -4.32
N VAL A 295 -21.95 -9.11 -5.37
CA VAL A 295 -20.55 -9.53 -5.46
C VAL A 295 -19.65 -8.75 -4.50
N VAL A 296 -18.97 -9.48 -3.63
CA VAL A 296 -17.85 -8.98 -2.84
C VAL A 296 -16.57 -9.20 -3.64
N CYS A 297 -15.89 -8.11 -3.95
CA CYS A 297 -14.64 -8.07 -4.70
C CYS A 297 -13.43 -8.37 -3.80
N GLN A 298 -12.25 -8.41 -4.42
CA GLN A 298 -10.98 -8.47 -3.69
C GLN A 298 -10.92 -7.42 -2.58
N GLU A 299 -10.33 -7.80 -1.44
CA GLU A 299 -10.16 -6.93 -0.26
C GLU A 299 -11.49 -6.39 0.30
N ASN A 300 -12.60 -7.14 0.17
CA ASN A 300 -13.92 -6.82 0.73
C ASN A 300 -14.53 -5.51 0.20
N PHE A 301 -14.17 -5.09 -1.01
CA PHE A 301 -14.87 -4.00 -1.70
C PHE A 301 -16.18 -4.49 -2.34
N GLN A 302 -17.16 -3.61 -2.48
CA GLN A 302 -18.29 -3.79 -3.40
C GLN A 302 -17.84 -3.51 -4.84
N TYR A 303 -18.59 -4.02 -5.82
CA TYR A 303 -18.25 -3.81 -7.24
C TYR A 303 -18.08 -2.35 -7.64
N HIS A 304 -18.93 -1.46 -7.09
CA HIS A 304 -18.92 -0.03 -7.38
C HIS A 304 -17.83 0.73 -6.60
N GLU A 305 -17.04 0.09 -5.74
CA GLU A 305 -15.99 0.74 -4.95
C GLU A 305 -14.58 0.50 -5.53
N VAL A 306 -14.41 -0.49 -6.42
CA VAL A 306 -13.09 -0.91 -6.92
C VAL A 306 -13.05 -1.40 -8.38
N VAL A 307 -11.95 -1.11 -9.06
CA VAL A 307 -11.52 -1.76 -10.31
C VAL A 307 -10.09 -2.30 -10.14
N SER A 308 -9.75 -3.58 -10.30
CA SER A 308 -10.58 -4.73 -10.68
C SER A 308 -11.40 -5.25 -9.50
N CYS A 309 -12.49 -5.96 -9.77
CA CYS A 309 -13.19 -6.72 -8.75
C CYS A 309 -12.46 -8.03 -8.42
N ILE A 310 -11.95 -8.72 -9.45
CA ILE A 310 -11.27 -10.01 -9.34
C ILE A 310 -9.74 -9.82 -9.25
N HIS A 311 -9.11 -10.61 -8.39
CA HIS A 311 -7.65 -10.76 -8.31
C HIS A 311 -7.15 -11.51 -9.56
N LYS A 312 -6.26 -10.88 -10.36
CA LYS A 312 -5.84 -11.36 -11.69
C LYS A 312 -7.01 -11.44 -12.68
N PRO A 313 -7.57 -10.29 -13.12
CA PRO A 313 -8.70 -10.28 -14.05
C PRO A 313 -8.37 -10.86 -15.43
N MET A 314 -7.10 -10.83 -15.83
CA MET A 314 -6.62 -11.47 -17.05
C MET A 314 -6.17 -12.91 -16.76
N GLY A 315 -6.61 -13.86 -17.59
CA GLY A 315 -6.28 -15.28 -17.47
C GLY A 315 -4.78 -15.58 -17.50
N GLN A 316 -4.40 -16.78 -17.05
CA GLN A 316 -3.00 -17.19 -16.87
C GLN A 316 -2.18 -17.08 -18.16
N GLU A 317 -2.80 -17.35 -19.32
CA GLU A 317 -2.23 -17.28 -20.65
C GLU A 317 -1.78 -15.86 -21.03
N TYR A 318 -2.45 -14.83 -20.49
CA TYR A 318 -2.06 -13.43 -20.73
C TYR A 318 -0.75 -13.09 -20.00
N TRP A 319 -0.44 -13.75 -18.89
CA TRP A 319 0.75 -13.48 -18.07
C TRP A 319 1.92 -14.43 -18.35
N GLU A 320 1.69 -15.52 -19.09
CA GLU A 320 2.74 -16.48 -19.41
C GLU A 320 3.90 -15.81 -20.18
N GLY A 321 5.12 -16.00 -19.69
CA GLY A 321 6.33 -15.35 -20.22
C GLY A 321 6.51 -13.87 -19.88
N LYS A 322 5.52 -13.19 -19.29
CA LYS A 322 5.64 -11.77 -18.88
C LYS A 322 6.25 -11.63 -17.49
N LYS A 323 7.20 -10.71 -17.34
CA LYS A 323 7.65 -10.24 -16.03
C LYS A 323 6.71 -9.14 -15.55
N THR A 324 5.92 -9.40 -14.52
CA THR A 324 5.08 -8.40 -13.87
C THR A 324 5.93 -7.52 -12.95
N ARG A 325 5.90 -6.19 -13.09
CA ARG A 325 6.40 -5.27 -12.05
C ARG A 325 5.26 -4.92 -11.10
N PHE A 326 5.59 -4.38 -9.93
CA PHE A 326 4.69 -3.65 -9.01
C PHE A 326 3.24 -4.19 -8.87
N SER A 327 3.07 -5.51 -8.80
CA SER A 327 1.75 -6.15 -8.74
C SER A 327 0.78 -5.74 -9.88
N GLU A 328 1.28 -5.41 -11.09
CA GLU A 328 0.51 -5.12 -12.32
C GLU A 328 -0.66 -6.10 -12.55
N HIS A 329 -0.39 -7.37 -12.27
CA HIS A 329 -1.32 -8.47 -12.43
C HIS A 329 -2.48 -8.49 -11.41
N GLN A 330 -2.48 -7.59 -10.43
CA GLN A 330 -3.49 -7.46 -9.39
C GLN A 330 -3.95 -5.98 -9.29
N PRO A 331 -4.62 -5.43 -10.33
CA PRO A 331 -5.02 -4.02 -10.33
C PRO A 331 -6.06 -3.71 -9.25
N VAL A 332 -5.80 -2.67 -8.45
CA VAL A 332 -6.66 -2.14 -7.39
C VAL A 332 -6.68 -0.61 -7.47
N TYR A 333 -7.74 -0.10 -8.10
CA TYR A 333 -8.13 1.30 -8.20
C TYR A 333 -9.41 1.50 -7.41
N GLU A 334 -9.29 2.25 -6.32
CA GLU A 334 -10.40 2.58 -5.46
C GLU A 334 -11.15 3.78 -6.03
N LEU A 335 -12.48 3.68 -6.05
CA LEU A 335 -13.41 4.66 -6.61
C LEU A 335 -13.89 5.62 -5.52
N LYS A 336 -14.62 6.68 -5.91
CA LYS A 336 -15.10 7.71 -4.99
C LYS A 336 -15.95 7.08 -3.86
N HIS A 337 -15.57 7.34 -2.61
CA HIS A 337 -16.24 6.85 -1.40
C HIS A 337 -17.55 7.59 -1.07
N ASP A 338 -18.28 8.03 -2.11
CA ASP A 338 -19.60 8.65 -2.04
C ASP A 338 -20.72 7.73 -2.56
N GLY A 339 -20.37 6.50 -2.96
CA GLY A 339 -21.27 5.51 -3.54
C GLY A 339 -21.61 5.74 -5.01
N SER A 340 -21.01 6.74 -5.68
CA SER A 340 -21.22 6.99 -7.11
C SER A 340 -20.64 5.87 -7.99
N GLY A 341 -19.52 5.29 -7.58
CA GLY A 341 -18.70 4.40 -8.39
C GLY A 341 -17.95 5.09 -9.52
N GLU A 342 -17.84 6.43 -9.47
CA GLU A 342 -16.98 7.19 -10.37
C GLU A 342 -15.53 7.18 -9.85
N PRO A 343 -14.52 7.24 -10.74
CA PRO A 343 -13.13 7.34 -10.33
C PRO A 343 -12.80 8.74 -9.79
N TYR A 344 -11.73 8.85 -9.01
CA TYR A 344 -11.12 10.14 -8.69
C TYR A 344 -10.50 10.77 -9.93
N ASP A 345 -10.64 12.09 -10.09
CA ASP A 345 -10.21 12.78 -11.32
C ASP A 345 -8.69 12.74 -11.46
N ASN A 346 -7.98 12.52 -10.34
CA ASN A 346 -6.55 12.26 -10.25
C ASN A 346 -6.12 11.65 -8.90
N ILE A 347 -4.83 11.31 -8.77
CA ILE A 347 -4.22 10.71 -7.56
C ILE A 347 -4.17 11.67 -6.35
N MET A 348 -4.21 12.99 -6.55
CA MET A 348 -4.24 13.95 -5.43
C MET A 348 -5.60 13.96 -4.73
N GLU A 349 -6.69 13.84 -5.48
CA GLU A 349 -8.04 13.69 -4.92
C GLU A 349 -8.24 12.36 -4.18
N LEU A 350 -7.72 11.26 -4.74
CA LEU A 350 -7.70 9.98 -4.02
C LEU A 350 -7.01 10.14 -2.66
N ARG A 351 -5.83 10.78 -2.63
CA ARG A 351 -5.08 11.03 -1.40
C ARG A 351 -5.86 11.89 -0.40
N ALA A 352 -6.49 12.97 -0.86
CA ALA A 352 -7.33 13.81 0.01
C ALA A 352 -8.44 12.99 0.68
N ALA A 353 -9.17 12.18 -0.10
CA ALA A 353 -10.19 11.29 0.42
C ALA A 353 -9.62 10.19 1.36
N LYS A 354 -8.42 9.68 1.09
CA LYS A 354 -7.71 8.72 1.95
C LYS A 354 -7.39 9.30 3.32
N ASN A 355 -6.88 10.53 3.36
CA ASN A 355 -6.58 11.23 4.60
C ASN A 355 -7.86 11.35 5.44
N VAL A 356 -8.97 11.81 4.84
CA VAL A 356 -10.27 11.92 5.52
C VAL A 356 -10.74 10.56 6.06
N ASN A 357 -10.83 9.52 5.21
CA ASN A 357 -11.31 8.20 5.62
C ASN A 357 -10.45 7.57 6.73
N PHE A 358 -9.13 7.73 6.70
CA PHE A 358 -8.29 7.23 7.79
C PHE A 358 -8.52 7.98 9.10
N MET A 359 -8.83 9.28 9.05
CA MET A 359 -9.17 10.06 10.24
C MET A 359 -10.56 9.73 10.81
N GLU A 360 -11.46 9.14 10.02
CA GLU A 360 -12.77 8.63 10.47
C GLU A 360 -12.66 7.31 11.25
N VAL A 361 -11.58 6.53 11.05
CA VAL A 361 -11.38 5.23 11.73
C VAL A 361 -11.38 5.35 13.25
N LYS A 362 -11.00 6.50 13.81
CA LYS A 362 -11.07 6.75 15.27
C LYS A 362 -12.49 6.57 15.85
N ASP A 363 -13.52 6.78 15.05
CA ASP A 363 -14.93 6.73 15.44
C ASP A 363 -15.57 5.35 15.19
N PHE A 364 -14.80 4.40 14.62
CA PHE A 364 -15.26 3.04 14.35
C PHE A 364 -15.43 2.22 15.64
N LYS A 365 -16.34 1.25 15.61
CA LYS A 365 -16.62 0.39 16.77
C LYS A 365 -15.37 -0.39 17.15
N ARG A 366 -15.12 -0.51 18.46
CA ARG A 366 -13.99 -1.27 19.05
C ARG A 366 -12.59 -0.73 18.69
N ILE A 367 -12.47 0.47 18.13
CA ILE A 367 -11.20 1.19 18.18
C ILE A 367 -11.06 1.76 19.60
N THR A 368 -9.97 1.42 20.28
CA THR A 368 -9.71 1.87 21.67
C THR A 368 -9.06 3.24 21.71
N ASP A 369 -8.21 3.50 20.72
CA ASP A 369 -7.45 4.73 20.53
C ASP A 369 -6.93 4.75 19.08
N PHE A 370 -6.68 5.95 18.55
CA PHE A 370 -6.25 6.17 17.17
C PHE A 370 -5.12 7.20 17.14
N TRP A 371 -3.94 6.79 16.67
CA TRP A 371 -2.76 7.66 16.61
C TRP A 371 -2.32 7.94 15.18
N VAL A 372 -2.08 9.22 14.91
CA VAL A 372 -1.49 9.73 13.67
C VAL A 372 0.01 9.93 13.88
N TYR A 373 0.83 9.44 12.95
CA TYR A 373 2.26 9.75 12.91
C TYR A 373 2.71 10.14 11.50
N LYS A 374 3.57 11.15 11.44
CA LYS A 374 4.40 11.41 10.26
C LYS A 374 5.55 10.41 10.22
N TYR A 375 5.76 9.79 9.07
CA TYR A 375 6.90 8.91 8.80
C TYR A 375 8.23 9.62 9.05
N GLU A 376 8.31 10.90 8.68
CA GLU A 376 9.49 11.75 8.85
C GLU A 376 9.85 11.97 10.33
N SER A 377 8.86 12.14 11.21
CA SER A 377 9.08 12.24 12.66
C SER A 377 9.65 10.96 13.24
N LEU A 378 9.08 9.79 12.89
CA LEU A 378 9.58 8.48 13.35
C LEU A 378 11.01 8.18 12.87
N LEU A 379 11.40 8.70 11.70
CA LEU A 379 12.80 8.66 11.26
C LEU A 379 13.67 9.64 12.06
N LYS A 380 13.24 10.89 12.23
CA LYS A 380 14.02 11.96 12.86
C LYS A 380 14.27 11.75 14.36
N GLU A 381 13.28 11.20 15.06
CA GLU A 381 13.27 11.08 16.53
C GLU A 381 13.59 9.64 17.00
N GLY A 382 13.52 8.66 16.09
CA GLY A 382 13.55 7.24 16.42
C GLY A 382 12.20 6.75 16.96
N THR A 383 12.18 5.52 17.48
CA THR A 383 10.92 4.85 17.90
C THR A 383 10.78 4.63 19.41
N GLU A 384 11.67 5.16 20.25
CA GLU A 384 11.64 4.94 21.71
C GLU A 384 10.31 5.38 22.36
N ASP A 385 9.94 6.64 22.15
CA ASP A 385 8.69 7.22 22.67
C ASP A 385 7.45 6.58 22.05
N PHE A 386 7.51 6.24 20.75
CA PHE A 386 6.46 5.53 20.03
C PHE A 386 6.19 4.14 20.66
N LEU A 387 7.23 3.35 20.86
CA LEU A 387 7.13 2.03 21.48
C LEU A 387 6.66 2.12 22.94
N ARG A 388 7.17 3.08 23.72
CA ARG A 388 6.74 3.31 25.11
C ARG A 388 5.23 3.52 25.21
N ARG A 389 4.65 4.35 24.34
CA ARG A 389 3.20 4.57 24.28
C ARG A 389 2.44 3.28 23.98
N ILE A 390 2.93 2.42 23.08
CA ILE A 390 2.30 1.11 22.80
C ILE A 390 2.32 0.23 24.05
N GLU A 391 3.39 0.23 24.84
CA GLU A 391 3.43 -0.51 26.11
C GLU A 391 2.38 -0.02 27.11
N GLU A 392 2.14 1.29 27.16
CA GLU A 392 1.13 1.92 28.02
C GLU A 392 -0.29 1.57 27.55
N ALA A 393 -0.57 1.65 26.25
CA ALA A 393 -1.90 1.39 25.67
C ALA A 393 -2.30 -0.10 25.65
N THR A 394 -1.33 -1.01 25.58
CA THR A 394 -1.57 -2.47 25.55
C THR A 394 -1.33 -3.14 26.91
N GLY A 395 -0.59 -2.50 27.82
CA GLY A 395 -0.12 -3.11 29.06
C GLY A 395 1.02 -4.13 28.87
N VAL A 396 1.56 -4.28 27.65
CA VAL A 396 2.57 -5.29 27.29
C VAL A 396 3.94 -4.65 27.12
N LYS A 397 4.99 -5.29 27.65
CA LYS A 397 6.37 -4.85 27.48
C LYS A 397 6.99 -5.39 26.20
N ARG A 398 7.74 -4.53 25.49
CA ARG A 398 8.43 -4.85 24.25
C ARG A 398 9.67 -5.72 24.50
N THR A 399 10.04 -6.53 23.52
CA THR A 399 11.24 -7.39 23.56
C THR A 399 12.41 -6.89 22.72
N CYS A 400 12.20 -5.84 21.92
CA CYS A 400 13.17 -5.23 21.01
C CYS A 400 13.95 -4.07 21.67
N VAL A 401 14.97 -3.58 20.96
CA VAL A 401 15.52 -2.22 21.17
C VAL A 401 14.78 -1.27 20.23
N ALA A 402 14.57 -0.01 20.66
CA ALA A 402 14.03 1.01 19.78
C ALA A 402 14.97 1.27 18.58
N ALA A 403 14.38 1.64 17.44
CA ALA A 403 15.16 2.16 16.33
C ALA A 403 15.62 3.57 16.66
N GLU A 404 16.93 3.80 16.61
CA GLU A 404 17.55 5.12 16.74
C GLU A 404 17.10 6.06 15.60
N ALA A 405 17.35 7.37 15.78
CA ALA A 405 17.13 8.37 14.75
C ALA A 405 17.92 8.05 13.46
N GLN A 406 17.25 8.15 12.30
CA GLN A 406 17.76 7.80 10.98
C GLN A 406 17.82 9.02 10.06
N ASN A 407 19.03 9.41 9.65
CA ASN A 407 19.21 10.38 8.57
C ASN A 407 19.12 9.66 7.21
N ARG A 408 17.91 9.54 6.66
CA ARG A 408 17.70 8.97 5.32
C ARG A 408 17.91 10.02 4.23
N ARG A 409 18.60 9.65 3.14
CA ARG A 409 18.78 10.51 1.97
C ARG A 409 17.42 10.95 1.41
N LYS A 410 17.14 12.26 1.44
CA LYS A 410 15.95 12.83 0.78
C LYS A 410 16.02 12.58 -0.73
N ARG A 411 14.90 12.23 -1.34
CA ARG A 411 14.85 12.04 -2.81
C ARG A 411 15.00 13.40 -3.50
N PRO A 412 15.71 13.49 -4.65
CA PRO A 412 15.57 14.66 -5.50
C PRO A 412 14.11 14.74 -5.95
N LEU A 413 13.55 15.95 -5.96
CA LEU A 413 12.24 16.23 -6.54
C LEU A 413 12.39 17.35 -7.55
N ASP A 414 11.60 17.25 -8.62
CA ASP A 414 11.50 18.28 -9.63
C ASP A 414 10.84 19.54 -9.04
N LYS A 415 11.41 20.72 -9.32
CA LYS A 415 10.94 22.00 -8.76
C LYS A 415 9.57 22.40 -9.30
N ASP A 416 9.23 22.02 -10.52
CA ASP A 416 7.94 22.32 -11.13
C ASP A 416 6.87 21.31 -10.71
N MET A 417 7.25 20.05 -10.44
CA MET A 417 6.39 19.10 -9.72
C MET A 417 6.03 19.61 -8.32
N MET A 418 6.98 20.15 -7.55
CA MET A 418 6.69 20.75 -6.24
C MET A 418 5.71 21.92 -6.34
N LYS A 419 5.95 22.89 -7.25
CA LYS A 419 5.02 24.02 -7.49
C LYS A 419 3.63 23.55 -7.94
N PHE A 420 3.57 22.47 -8.73
CA PHE A 420 2.32 21.88 -9.18
C PHE A 420 1.53 21.30 -8.00
N LEU A 421 2.19 20.51 -7.14
CA LEU A 421 1.60 19.96 -5.92
C LEU A 421 1.15 21.07 -4.95
N ASP A 422 1.97 22.11 -4.73
CA ASP A 422 1.59 23.30 -3.96
C ASP A 422 0.27 23.92 -4.44
N LYS A 423 0.04 23.93 -5.75
CA LYS A 423 -1.16 24.53 -6.36
C LYS A 423 -2.38 23.60 -6.34
N HIS A 424 -2.19 22.28 -6.45
CA HIS A 424 -3.25 21.34 -6.77
C HIS A 424 -3.58 20.30 -5.68
N LEU A 425 -2.78 20.18 -4.62
CA LEU A 425 -3.15 19.40 -3.44
C LEU A 425 -4.28 20.09 -2.64
N ASP A 426 -5.16 19.28 -2.07
CA ASP A 426 -6.08 19.69 -1.02
C ASP A 426 -5.30 19.84 0.30
N TRP A 427 -4.92 21.08 0.60
CA TRP A 427 -4.14 21.40 1.78
C TRP A 427 -4.94 21.36 3.08
N ASP A 428 -6.27 21.40 3.03
CA ASP A 428 -7.12 21.21 4.21
C ASP A 428 -7.11 19.73 4.61
N ALA A 429 -7.18 18.81 3.63
CA ALA A 429 -7.02 17.38 3.86
C ALA A 429 -5.61 16.98 4.33
N GLU A 430 -4.55 17.63 3.84
CA GLU A 430 -3.17 17.43 4.34
C GLU A 430 -2.97 18.01 5.75
N ALA A 431 -3.68 19.08 6.12
CA ALA A 431 -3.62 19.67 7.46
C ALA A 431 -4.21 18.75 8.54
N LEU A 432 -5.21 17.92 8.21
CA LEU A 432 -5.77 16.91 9.13
C LEU A 432 -4.72 15.94 9.68
N ILE A 433 -3.68 15.67 8.89
CA ILE A 433 -2.56 14.78 9.21
C ILE A 433 -1.26 15.54 9.55
N GLY A 434 -1.38 16.86 9.73
CA GLY A 434 -0.32 17.74 10.24
C GLY A 434 0.71 18.21 9.21
N TYR A 435 0.48 18.05 7.91
CA TYR A 435 1.33 18.65 6.88
C TYR A 435 0.88 20.08 6.53
N GLU A 436 1.82 20.90 6.05
CA GLU A 436 1.58 22.30 5.71
C GLU A 436 2.12 22.61 4.31
N LYS A 437 1.43 23.51 3.61
CA LYS A 437 1.79 23.98 2.27
C LYS A 437 3.22 24.53 2.21
N GLY A 438 3.97 24.19 1.15
CA GLY A 438 5.38 24.57 0.98
C GLY A 438 6.38 23.94 1.97
N LYS A 439 5.96 23.15 2.97
CA LYS A 439 6.89 22.52 3.92
C LYS A 439 7.26 21.09 3.52
N ARG A 440 8.54 20.89 3.19
CA ARG A 440 9.16 19.58 3.00
C ARG A 440 10.15 19.30 4.13
N GLU A 441 9.62 18.75 5.23
CA GLU A 441 10.33 18.45 6.49
C GLU A 441 11.53 17.51 6.29
#